data_AF-A0A6V7I836-F1
#
_entry.id   AF-A0A6V7I836-F1
#
_cell.length_a   1.000
_cell.length_b   1.000
_cell.length_c   1.000
_cell.angle_alpha   90.00
_cell.angle_beta   90.00
_cell.angle_gamma   90.00
#
_symmetry.space_group_name_H-M   'P 1'
#
loop_
_entity.id
_entity.type
_entity.pdbx_description
1 polymer ?
#
loop_
_entity_poly.entity_id
_entity_poly.type
_entity_poly.pdbx_seq_one_letter_code
_entity_poly.pdbx_strand_id
1 'polypeptide(L)'
;GKRSCQADVWSYATTAWEILTYCEDLPYSDMTSEQVLENCGKYYHSGTSEKPRILAQPAVCPRELYRVMTKCWNKHADSRPTFKDIHLFLKRITLD
;
A
#
# COMPACT_ATOMS: atom_id res chain seq x y z
N GLY A 1 -9.48 -13.28 6.41
CA GLY A 1 -8.12 -12.96 5.94
C GLY A 1 -7.08 -13.50 6.92
N LYS A 2 -5.90 -13.90 6.44
CA LYS A 2 -4.79 -14.37 7.28
C LYS A 2 -4.18 -13.19 8.04
N ARG A 3 -4.25 -13.21 9.37
CA ARG A 3 -3.60 -12.20 10.24
C ARG A 3 -2.11 -12.51 10.33
N SER A 4 -1.27 -11.51 10.06
CA SER A 4 0.20 -11.63 10.13
C SER A 4 0.84 -10.25 10.13
N CYS A 5 2.07 -10.12 10.64
CA CYS A 5 2.81 -8.86 10.59
C CYS A 5 2.93 -8.31 9.16
N GLN A 6 3.01 -9.20 8.16
CA GLN A 6 3.06 -8.79 6.75
C GLN A 6 1.72 -8.27 6.23
N ALA A 7 0.59 -8.72 6.79
CA ALA A 7 -0.71 -8.12 6.52
C ALA A 7 -0.79 -6.72 7.16
N ASP A 8 -0.25 -6.55 8.36
CA ASP A 8 -0.19 -5.23 9.03
C ASP A 8 0.67 -4.23 8.25
N VAL A 9 1.78 -4.68 7.64
CA VAL A 9 2.60 -3.83 6.74
C VAL A 9 1.80 -3.33 5.53
N TRP A 10 0.93 -4.17 4.95
CA TRP A 10 0.04 -3.75 3.86
C TRP A 10 -0.93 -2.68 4.34
N SER A 11 -1.62 -2.93 5.46
CA SER A 11 -2.56 -1.99 6.06
C SER A 11 -1.90 -0.68 6.44
N TYR A 12 -0.66 -0.73 6.96
CA TYR A 12 0.10 0.48 7.27
C TYR A 12 0.32 1.37 6.05
N ALA A 13 0.62 0.83 4.87
CA ALA A 13 0.77 1.65 3.68
C ALA A 13 -0.54 2.30 3.23
N THR A 14 -1.69 1.63 3.45
CA THR A 14 -3.01 2.26 3.28
C THR A 14 -3.19 3.42 4.28
N THR A 15 -2.86 3.21 5.56
CA THR A 15 -2.90 4.27 6.57
C THR A 15 -1.97 5.44 6.27
N ALA A 16 -0.76 5.17 5.78
CA ALA A 16 0.17 6.22 5.34
C ALA A 16 -0.41 7.00 4.15
N TRP A 17 -1.10 6.32 3.22
CA TRP A 17 -1.81 6.99 2.13
C TRP A 17 -2.91 7.91 2.66
N GLU A 18 -3.75 7.42 3.58
CA GLU A 18 -4.82 8.21 4.22
C GLU A 18 -4.25 9.46 4.92
N ILE A 19 -3.15 9.32 5.66
CA ILE A 19 -2.47 10.46 6.31
C ILE A 19 -2.00 11.50 5.26
N LEU A 20 -1.42 11.03 4.16
CA LEU A 20 -0.86 11.90 3.11
C LEU A 20 -1.93 12.51 2.19
N THR A 21 -3.15 12.00 2.20
CA THR A 21 -4.34 12.62 1.59
C THR A 21 -5.15 13.43 2.59
N TYR A 22 -4.62 13.69 3.78
CA TYR A 22 -5.31 14.40 4.88
C TYR A 22 -6.65 13.77 5.26
N CYS A 23 -6.83 12.48 4.98
CA CYS A 23 -8.07 11.74 5.13
C CYS A 23 -9.27 12.36 4.38
N GLU A 24 -9.03 13.18 3.35
CA GLU A 24 -10.10 13.78 2.53
C GLU A 24 -10.75 12.75 1.60
N ASP A 25 -9.98 11.78 1.14
CA ASP A 25 -10.41 10.70 0.25
C ASP A 25 -10.41 9.34 0.95
N LEU A 26 -11.41 8.51 0.64
CA LEU A 26 -11.42 7.10 1.00
C LEU A 26 -10.51 6.30 0.07
N PRO A 27 -9.76 5.30 0.58
CA PRO A 27 -9.05 4.34 -0.26
C PRO A 27 -10.00 3.69 -1.27
N TYR A 28 -9.68 3.82 -2.56
CA TYR A 28 -10.52 3.32 -3.66
C TYR A 28 -11.96 3.89 -3.65
N SER A 29 -12.11 5.19 -3.37
CA SER A 29 -13.41 5.89 -3.28
C SER A 29 -14.34 5.75 -4.49
N ASP A 30 -13.80 5.42 -5.66
CA ASP A 30 -14.51 5.17 -6.92
C ASP A 30 -14.91 3.69 -7.12
N MET A 31 -14.64 2.81 -6.15
CA MET A 31 -14.93 1.38 -6.21
C MET A 31 -15.96 0.96 -5.15
N THR A 32 -16.86 0.04 -5.50
CA THR A 32 -17.71 -0.64 -4.51
C THR A 32 -16.90 -1.66 -3.71
N SER A 33 -17.44 -2.11 -2.57
CA SER A 33 -16.84 -3.17 -1.76
C SER A 33 -16.54 -4.44 -2.58
N GLU A 34 -17.44 -4.82 -3.49
CA GLU A 34 -17.29 -5.97 -4.38
C GLU A 34 -16.14 -5.74 -5.37
N GLN A 35 -16.04 -4.54 -5.95
CA GLN A 35 -14.95 -4.18 -6.85
C GLN A 35 -13.60 -4.15 -6.13
N VAL A 36 -13.55 -3.72 -4.86
CA VAL A 36 -12.33 -3.77 -4.03
C VAL A 36 -11.91 -5.22 -3.78
N LEU A 37 -12.86 -6.12 -3.50
CA LEU A 37 -12.59 -7.55 -3.35
C LEU A 37 -12.09 -8.18 -4.66
N GLU A 38 -12.71 -7.83 -5.79
CA GLU A 38 -12.26 -8.27 -7.11
C GLU A 38 -10.83 -7.79 -7.40
N ASN A 39 -10.53 -6.52 -7.13
CA ASN A 39 -9.19 -5.95 -7.27
C ASN A 39 -8.16 -6.65 -6.38
N CYS A 40 -8.51 -6.97 -5.13
CA CYS A 40 -7.68 -7.80 -4.25
C CYS A 40 -7.44 -9.19 -4.86
N GLY A 41 -8.46 -9.78 -5.47
CA GLY A 41 -8.37 -11.04 -6.20
C GLY A 41 -7.31 -10.99 -7.31
N LYS A 42 -7.20 -9.89 -8.06
CA LYS A 42 -6.23 -9.74 -9.16
C LYS A 42 -4.77 -9.91 -8.73
N TYR A 43 -4.44 -9.72 -7.44
CA TYR A 43 -3.10 -10.06 -6.92
C TYR A 43 -2.82 -11.55 -6.98
N TYR A 44 -3.80 -12.43 -6.78
CA TYR A 44 -3.57 -13.86 -6.55
C TYR A 44 -3.94 -14.74 -7.76
N HIS A 45 -4.86 -14.31 -8.63
CA HIS A 45 -5.24 -15.08 -9.82
C HIS A 45 -4.13 -15.01 -10.88
N SER A 46 -3.39 -16.11 -11.07
CA SER A 46 -2.22 -16.18 -11.94
C SER A 46 -2.53 -16.25 -13.45
N GLY A 47 -3.71 -15.83 -13.88
CA GLY A 47 -4.18 -15.99 -15.27
C GLY A 47 -4.75 -14.73 -15.92
N THR A 48 -4.88 -13.63 -15.19
CA THR A 48 -5.38 -12.37 -15.74
C THR A 48 -4.20 -11.47 -16.12
N SER A 49 -4.17 -10.98 -17.36
CA SER A 49 -3.18 -9.97 -17.80
C SER A 49 -3.35 -8.62 -17.09
N GLU A 50 -4.45 -8.43 -16.37
CA GLU A 50 -4.74 -7.21 -15.64
C GLU A 50 -3.96 -7.14 -14.33
N LYS A 51 -3.16 -6.09 -14.18
CA LYS A 51 -2.52 -5.76 -12.91
C LYS A 51 -3.59 -5.24 -11.93
N PRO A 52 -3.49 -5.56 -10.64
CA PRO A 52 -4.33 -4.93 -9.63
C PRO A 52 -4.08 -3.41 -9.61
N ARG A 53 -5.15 -2.65 -9.41
CA ARG A 53 -5.06 -1.23 -9.12
C ARG A 53 -4.47 -1.04 -7.73
N ILE A 54 -3.50 -0.13 -7.64
CA ILE A 54 -2.93 0.38 -6.39
C ILE A 54 -3.39 1.82 -6.18
N LEU A 55 -3.43 2.27 -4.93
CA LEU A 55 -3.71 3.66 -4.58
C LEU A 55 -2.67 4.56 -5.24
N ALA A 56 -3.12 5.64 -5.88
CA ALA A 56 -2.23 6.58 -6.56
C ALA A 56 -1.35 7.35 -5.56
N GLN A 57 -0.21 7.86 -6.04
CA GLN A 57 0.67 8.70 -5.23
C GLN A 57 -0.07 9.98 -4.79
N PRO A 58 -0.18 10.26 -3.48
CA PRO A 58 -0.72 11.54 -2.99
C PRO A 58 0.14 12.71 -3.44
N ALA A 59 -0.47 13.88 -3.67
CA ALA A 59 0.21 15.06 -4.21
C ALA A 59 1.41 15.52 -3.36
N VAL A 60 1.29 15.44 -2.04
CA VAL A 60 2.34 15.84 -1.08
C VAL A 60 3.33 14.71 -0.76
N CYS A 61 3.11 13.50 -1.28
CA CYS A 61 3.94 12.34 -0.96
C CYS A 61 5.25 12.37 -1.76
N PRO A 62 6.43 12.37 -1.10
CA PRO A 62 7.70 12.23 -1.79
C PRO A 62 7.75 10.93 -2.60
N ARG A 63 8.34 10.97 -3.81
CA ARG A 63 8.44 9.79 -4.70
C ARG A 63 9.07 8.59 -4.00
N GLU A 64 10.11 8.79 -3.21
CA GLU A 64 10.78 7.70 -2.50
C GLU A 64 9.90 7.07 -1.41
N LEU A 65 9.08 7.87 -0.73
CA LEU A 65 8.10 7.34 0.23
C LEU A 65 7.03 6.50 -0.48
N TYR A 66 6.53 6.98 -1.62
CA TYR A 66 5.58 6.21 -2.42
C TYR A 66 6.18 4.89 -2.95
N ARG A 67 7.48 4.87 -3.27
CA ARG A 67 8.19 3.61 -3.61
C ARG A 67 8.25 2.63 -2.44
N VAL A 68 8.32 3.11 -1.20
CA VAL A 68 8.21 2.24 -0.01
C VAL A 68 6.78 1.74 0.15
N MET A 69 5.77 2.61 0.04
CA MET A 69 4.36 2.23 0.12
C MET A 69 3.97 1.14 -0.90
N THR A 70 4.42 1.29 -2.15
CA THR A 70 4.18 0.28 -3.20
C THR A 70 4.87 -1.06 -2.93
N LYS A 71 6.01 -1.08 -2.22
CA LYS A 71 6.62 -2.34 -1.74
C LYS A 71 5.81 -3.00 -0.63
N CYS A 72 5.14 -2.23 0.23
CA CYS A 72 4.23 -2.78 1.25
C CYS A 72 3.03 -3.50 0.62
N TRP A 73 2.58 -3.06 -0.56
CA TRP A 73 1.51 -3.71 -1.34
C TRP A 73 2.01 -4.83 -2.27
N ASN A 74 3.17 -5.42 -2.00
CA ASN A 74 3.66 -6.54 -2.79
C ASN A 74 2.78 -7.79 -2.58
N LYS A 75 2.45 -8.47 -3.69
CA LYS A 75 1.76 -9.78 -3.70
C LYS A 75 2.45 -10.78 -2.77
N HIS A 76 3.77 -10.84 -2.84
CA HIS A 76 4.62 -11.74 -2.07
C HIS A 76 4.88 -11.13 -0.69
N ALA A 77 4.31 -11.73 0.35
CA ALA A 77 4.35 -11.21 1.72
C ALA A 77 5.78 -11.13 2.29
N ASP A 78 6.66 -12.02 1.86
CA ASP A 78 8.10 -12.05 2.15
C ASP A 78 8.90 -10.96 1.44
N SER A 79 8.37 -10.39 0.36
CA SER A 79 8.98 -9.27 -0.37
C SER A 79 8.60 -7.89 0.18
N ARG A 80 7.71 -7.84 1.18
CA ARG A 80 7.30 -6.59 1.84
C ARG A 80 8.34 -6.19 2.89
N PRO A 81 8.63 -4.89 3.06
CA PRO A 81 9.60 -4.42 4.06
C PRO A 81 9.10 -4.69 5.48
N THR A 82 10.00 -4.80 6.45
CA THR A 82 9.62 -4.84 7.85
C THR A 82 9.28 -3.43 8.37
N PHE A 83 8.54 -3.32 9.47
CA PHE A 83 8.35 -2.04 10.14
C PHE A 83 9.67 -1.38 10.56
N LYS A 84 10.71 -2.17 10.88
CA LYS A 84 12.05 -1.64 11.16
C LYS A 84 12.64 -0.94 9.93
N ASP A 85 12.53 -1.56 8.76
CA ASP A 85 13.03 -0.97 7.50
C ASP A 85 12.26 0.31 7.15
N ILE A 86 10.94 0.29 7.28
CA ILE A 86 10.07 1.46 7.05
C ILE A 86 10.45 2.59 8.01
N HIS A 87 10.60 2.31 9.30
CA HIS A 87 10.97 3.31 10.29
C HIS A 87 12.34 3.94 10.01
N LEU A 88 13.35 3.12 9.69
CA LEU A 88 14.68 3.61 9.35
C LEU A 88 14.67 4.47 8.08
N PHE A 89 13.87 4.09 7.08
CA PHE A 89 13.68 4.89 5.87
C PHE A 89 13.03 6.24 6.21
N LEU A 90 11.93 6.26 6.96
CA LEU A 90 11.23 7.48 7.35
C LEU A 90 12.16 8.41 8.13
N LYS A 91 12.87 7.87 9.13
CA LYS A 91 13.84 8.63 9.92
C LYS A 91 14.90 9.29 9.04
N ARG A 92 15.37 8.61 7.98
CA ARG A 92 16.34 9.18 7.04
C ARG A 92 15.74 10.36 6.27
N ILE A 93 14.54 10.22 5.72
CA ILE A 93 13.95 11.25 4.85
C ILE A 93 13.31 12.44 5.60
N THR A 94 13.10 12.31 6.92
CA THR A 94 12.57 13.40 7.76
C THR A 94 13.66 14.18 8.51
N LEU A 95 14.91 13.72 8.47
CA LEU A 95 16.06 14.40 9.08
C LEU A 95 16.86 15.25 8.07
N ASP A 96 16.44 15.24 6.80
CA ASP A 96 16.86 16.16 5.74
C ASP A 96 15.81 17.27 5.58
#